data_AF-G2NDV7-F1
#
_entry.id   AF-G2NDV7-F1
#
_cell.length_a   1.000
_cell.length_b   1.000
_cell.length_c   1.000
_cell.angle_alpha   90.00
_cell.angle_beta   90.00
_cell.angle_gamma   90.00
#
_symmetry.space_group_name_H-M   'P 1'
#
loop_
_entity.id
_entity.type
_entity.pdbx_description
1 polymer ?
#
loop_
_entity_poly.entity_id
_entity_poly.type
_entity_poly.pdbx_seq_one_letter_code
_entity_poly.pdbx_strand_id
1 'polypeptide(L)'
;MGHWLHQNIVEPGKLPLLLALSAFVLTFAVTRFVTRMIRAGKGPFRDITPGGVHIHHVVPGVVLSVVGGFGAVASGRQGMAAGICAVVFGVGAGLVLDEFALILHLDDVYWTEEGRQSVEVVVLTASLVLLVLLVLAGFSPLGVDELSGDEQQDRLGVVLTYGGNFGFVLIALFKGKARMAVIGTLVPLIAFIAAVRLARPASPWARRLYHNRHRARARALLRAYHHDVRWAGPRRRFQDLIGGAPDRTPLPGPPPEP
;
A
#
# COMPACT_ATOMS: atom_id res chain seq x y z
N MET A 1 6.15 -10.03 26.65
CA MET A 1 6.23 -9.07 25.53
C MET A 1 7.06 -7.81 25.83
N GLY A 2 6.97 -7.19 27.02
CA GLY A 2 7.65 -5.91 27.30
C GLY A 2 9.19 -5.94 27.20
N HIS A 3 9.82 -7.02 27.62
CA HIS A 3 11.29 -7.14 27.62
C HIS A 3 11.91 -7.15 26.21
N TRP A 4 11.24 -7.81 25.26
CA TRP A 4 11.70 -7.87 23.86
C TRP A 4 11.53 -6.53 23.14
N LEU A 5 10.40 -5.84 23.36
CA LEU A 5 10.15 -4.51 22.80
C LEU A 5 11.20 -3.51 23.31
N HIS A 6 11.50 -3.59 24.61
CA HIS A 6 12.49 -2.71 25.20
C HIS A 6 13.87 -2.92 24.57
N GLN A 7 14.37 -4.15 24.53
CA GLN A 7 15.72 -4.48 24.03
C GLN A 7 15.90 -4.27 22.53
N ASN A 8 14.87 -4.55 21.72
CA ASN A 8 15.02 -4.53 20.25
C ASN A 8 14.58 -3.20 19.62
N ILE A 9 13.71 -2.43 20.30
CA ILE A 9 13.08 -1.25 19.71
C ILE A 9 13.34 0.02 20.52
N VAL A 10 13.14 -0.01 21.84
CA VAL A 10 13.26 1.19 22.68
C VAL A 10 14.73 1.53 22.95
N GLU A 11 15.48 0.56 23.45
CA GLU A 11 16.89 0.69 23.85
C GLU A 11 17.81 1.04 22.66
N PRO A 12 17.64 0.48 21.46
CA PRO A 12 18.41 0.88 20.27
C PRO A 12 17.96 2.22 19.64
N GLY A 13 16.97 2.90 20.23
CA GLY A 13 16.40 4.14 19.69
C GLY A 13 15.67 3.96 18.35
N LYS A 14 15.10 2.78 18.10
CA LYS A 14 14.35 2.44 16.88
C LYS A 14 12.85 2.78 17.02
N LEU A 15 12.40 3.09 18.24
CA LEU A 15 11.02 3.45 18.54
C LEU A 15 10.48 4.61 17.68
N PRO A 16 11.19 5.76 17.50
CA PRO A 16 10.70 6.84 16.63
C PRO A 16 10.49 6.38 15.18
N LEU A 17 11.41 5.59 14.63
CA LEU A 17 11.27 5.06 13.27
C LEU A 17 10.04 4.16 13.11
N LEU A 18 9.80 3.27 14.08
CA LEU A 18 8.62 2.39 14.08
C LEU A 18 7.33 3.21 14.17
N LEU A 19 7.31 4.24 15.02
CA LEU A 19 6.16 5.13 15.16
C LEU A 19 5.89 5.92 13.88
N ALA A 20 6.92 6.48 13.25
CA ALA A 20 6.79 7.19 11.97
C ALA A 20 6.23 6.29 10.87
N LEU A 21 6.78 5.09 10.71
CA LEU A 21 6.33 4.16 9.68
C LEU A 21 4.92 3.65 9.93
N SER A 22 4.57 3.37 11.19
CA SER A 22 3.21 2.96 11.57
C SER A 22 2.20 4.08 11.33
N ALA A 23 2.54 5.31 11.73
CA ALA A 23 1.71 6.48 11.49
C ALA A 23 1.51 6.74 9.99
N PHE A 24 2.58 6.65 9.20
CA PHE A 24 2.52 6.75 7.74
C PHE A 24 1.56 5.72 7.13
N VAL A 25 1.72 4.43 7.45
CA VAL A 25 0.88 3.35 6.90
C VAL A 25 -0.58 3.57 7.29
N LEU A 26 -0.83 3.91 8.55
CA LEU A 26 -2.18 4.12 9.06
C LEU A 26 -2.84 5.33 8.39
N THR A 27 -2.15 6.47 8.35
CA THR A 27 -2.67 7.69 7.72
C THR A 27 -2.98 7.46 6.24
N PHE A 28 -2.04 6.89 5.49
CA PHE A 28 -2.24 6.57 4.08
C PHE A 28 -3.42 5.62 3.85
N ALA A 29 -3.56 4.57 4.67
CA ALA A 29 -4.67 3.63 4.55
C ALA A 29 -6.03 4.29 4.89
N VAL A 30 -6.06 5.12 5.92
CA VAL A 30 -7.28 5.84 6.36
C VAL A 30 -7.69 6.88 5.32
N THR A 31 -6.78 7.71 4.84
CA THR A 31 -7.11 8.74 3.83
C THR A 31 -7.61 8.08 2.55
N ARG A 32 -7.00 6.97 2.14
CA ARG A 32 -7.44 6.17 1.00
C ARG A 32 -8.82 5.56 1.18
N PHE A 33 -9.11 5.07 2.39
CA PHE A 33 -10.44 4.57 2.72
C PHE A 33 -11.48 5.69 2.66
N VAL A 34 -11.19 6.85 3.25
CA VAL A 34 -12.08 8.01 3.26
C VAL A 34 -12.33 8.54 1.85
N THR A 35 -11.29 8.77 1.04
CA THR A 35 -11.44 9.26 -0.34
C THR A 35 -12.22 8.28 -1.21
N ARG A 36 -12.04 6.97 -1.01
CA ARG A 36 -12.83 5.94 -1.66
C ARG A 36 -14.31 5.99 -1.24
N MET A 37 -14.59 6.20 0.03
CA MET A 37 -15.96 6.32 0.56
C MET A 37 -16.66 7.58 0.02
N ILE A 38 -15.93 8.71 -0.06
CA ILE A 38 -16.42 9.94 -0.68
C ILE A 38 -16.75 9.72 -2.16
N ARG A 39 -15.85 9.13 -2.96
CA ARG A 39 -16.12 8.80 -4.37
C ARG A 39 -17.28 7.82 -4.55
N ALA A 40 -17.50 6.93 -3.59
CA ALA A 40 -18.64 6.02 -3.59
C ALA A 40 -19.96 6.72 -3.19
N GLY A 41 -19.89 7.97 -2.71
CA GLY A 41 -21.03 8.80 -2.27
C GLY A 41 -21.53 8.46 -0.86
N LYS A 42 -20.67 7.90 0.03
CA LYS A 42 -21.14 7.18 1.22
C LYS A 42 -20.35 7.48 2.49
N GLY A 43 -21.08 7.52 3.61
CA GLY A 43 -20.61 7.96 4.93
C GLY A 43 -20.89 9.44 5.20
N PRO A 44 -20.63 9.95 6.42
CA PRO A 44 -20.77 11.37 6.75
C PRO A 44 -19.68 12.25 6.12
N PHE A 45 -18.73 11.63 5.41
CA PHE A 45 -17.59 12.28 4.81
C PHE A 45 -18.02 13.09 3.59
N ARG A 46 -17.67 14.37 3.57
CA ARG A 46 -17.92 15.29 2.46
C ARG A 46 -16.63 16.02 2.16
N ASP A 47 -16.47 16.42 0.91
CA ASP A 47 -15.38 17.33 0.54
C ASP A 47 -15.55 18.65 1.29
N ILE A 48 -14.54 19.00 2.07
CA ILE A 48 -14.50 20.27 2.78
C ILE A 48 -13.93 21.28 1.80
N THR A 49 -14.77 22.23 1.38
CA THR A 49 -14.37 23.30 0.45
C THR A 49 -14.55 24.65 1.16
N PRO A 50 -13.57 25.13 1.94
CA PRO A 50 -13.66 26.44 2.56
C PRO A 50 -13.53 27.50 1.46
N GLY A 51 -14.60 28.24 1.16
CA GLY A 51 -14.56 29.39 0.25
C GLY A 51 -14.33 29.09 -1.24
N GLY A 52 -14.63 27.86 -1.71
CA GLY A 52 -14.52 27.51 -3.13
C GLY A 52 -13.11 27.11 -3.59
N VAL A 53 -12.12 27.05 -2.69
CA VAL A 53 -10.77 26.54 -2.98
C VAL A 53 -10.64 25.13 -2.40
N HIS A 54 -10.42 24.14 -3.26
CA HIS A 54 -10.09 22.77 -2.85
C HIS A 54 -8.65 22.73 -2.34
N ILE A 55 -8.46 22.86 -1.02
CA ILE A 55 -7.15 22.64 -0.41
C ILE A 55 -6.92 21.12 -0.38
N HIS A 56 -6.05 20.64 -1.25
CA HIS A 56 -5.59 19.26 -1.19
C HIS A 56 -4.91 19.01 0.17
N HIS A 57 -5.22 17.88 0.78
CA HIS A 57 -4.65 17.45 2.06
C HIS A 57 -3.11 17.24 1.99
N VAL A 58 -2.53 17.28 0.79
CA VAL A 58 -1.08 17.41 0.57
C VAL A 58 -0.49 18.65 1.26
N VAL A 59 -1.18 19.80 1.27
CA VAL A 59 -0.65 21.05 1.84
C VAL A 59 -0.41 20.95 3.34
N PRO A 60 -1.40 20.58 4.18
CA PRO A 60 -1.12 20.29 5.59
C PRO A 60 -0.16 19.11 5.75
N GLY A 61 -0.17 18.13 4.84
CA GLY A 61 0.78 17.02 4.83
C GLY A 61 2.25 17.47 4.72
N VAL A 62 2.56 18.42 3.83
CA VAL A 62 3.90 18.99 3.68
C VAL A 62 4.31 19.72 4.96
N VAL A 63 3.42 20.54 5.53
CA VAL A 63 3.69 21.27 6.78
C VAL A 63 4.01 20.29 7.92
N LEU A 64 3.19 19.26 8.11
CA LEU A 64 3.42 18.23 9.12
C LEU A 64 4.72 17.46 8.88
N SER A 65 5.06 17.14 7.62
CA SER A 65 6.31 16.46 7.27
C SER A 65 7.52 17.32 7.62
N VAL A 66 7.48 18.62 7.33
CA VAL A 66 8.58 19.55 7.65
C VAL A 66 8.72 19.70 9.16
N VAL A 67 7.63 19.99 9.87
CA VAL A 67 7.63 20.18 11.34
C VAL A 67 8.07 18.90 12.05
N GLY A 68 7.51 17.75 11.67
CA GLY A 68 7.87 16.46 12.24
C GLY A 68 9.30 16.05 11.91
N GLY A 69 9.77 16.31 10.69
CA GLY A 69 11.13 15.98 10.24
C GLY A 69 12.19 16.79 10.97
N PHE A 70 12.09 18.12 10.97
CA PHE A 70 13.03 18.98 11.71
C PHE A 70 12.91 18.77 13.22
N GLY A 71 11.69 18.57 13.73
CA GLY A 71 11.47 18.22 15.13
C GLY A 71 12.16 16.91 15.53
N ALA A 72 12.11 15.88 14.67
CA ALA A 72 12.77 14.61 14.93
C ALA A 72 14.30 14.76 14.90
N VAL A 73 14.85 15.56 13.98
CA VAL A 73 16.28 15.89 13.94
C VAL A 73 16.72 16.64 15.21
N ALA A 74 15.92 17.60 15.67
CA ALA A 74 16.22 18.38 16.87
C ALA A 74 16.07 17.57 18.18
N SER A 75 15.18 16.58 18.21
CA SER A 75 14.85 15.80 19.41
C SER A 75 15.79 14.61 19.67
N GLY A 76 16.65 14.25 18.71
CA GLY A 76 17.49 13.07 18.80
C GLY A 76 16.72 11.74 18.66
N ARG A 77 17.31 10.65 19.14
CA ARG A 77 16.80 9.26 18.92
C ARG A 77 15.94 8.70 20.07
N GLN A 78 15.85 9.40 21.19
CA GLN A 78 15.22 8.91 22.41
C GLN A 78 14.30 9.97 23.03
N GLY A 79 13.32 9.52 23.82
CA GLY A 79 12.39 10.38 24.54
C GLY A 79 11.07 10.63 23.80
N MET A 80 10.12 11.20 24.56
CA MET A 80 8.74 11.41 24.11
C MET A 80 8.65 12.41 22.94
N ALA A 81 9.51 13.45 22.93
CA ALA A 81 9.57 14.43 21.85
C ALA A 81 9.92 13.78 20.50
N ALA A 82 10.95 12.92 20.47
CA ALA A 82 11.32 12.19 19.27
C ALA A 82 10.18 11.29 18.75
N GLY A 83 9.44 10.64 19.66
CA GLY A 83 8.27 9.84 19.31
C GLY A 83 7.13 10.68 18.71
N ILE A 84 6.80 11.82 19.31
CA ILE A 84 5.76 12.74 18.81
C ILE A 84 6.15 13.29 17.44
N CYS A 85 7.38 13.80 17.28
CA CYS A 85 7.87 14.33 16.01
C CYS A 85 7.86 13.26 14.91
N ALA A 86 8.21 12.02 15.25
CA ALA A 86 8.13 10.90 14.33
C ALA A 86 6.70 10.57 13.89
N VAL A 87 5.73 10.58 14.81
CA VAL A 87 4.30 10.40 14.45
C VAL A 87 3.83 11.53 13.54
N VAL A 88 4.12 12.78 13.89
CA VAL A 88 3.77 13.97 13.10
C VAL A 88 4.36 13.88 11.70
N PHE A 89 5.63 13.49 11.58
CA PHE A 89 6.30 13.24 10.31
C PHE A 89 5.60 12.15 9.50
N GLY A 90 5.32 11.00 10.12
CA GLY A 90 4.64 9.88 9.48
C GLY A 90 3.26 10.24 8.95
N VAL A 91 2.45 10.95 9.74
CA VAL A 91 1.14 11.47 9.32
C VAL A 91 1.29 12.41 8.13
N GLY A 92 2.23 13.36 8.20
CA GLY A 92 2.49 14.31 7.11
C GLY A 92 2.86 13.60 5.82
N ALA A 93 3.81 12.66 5.88
CA ALA A 93 4.26 11.89 4.73
C ALA A 93 3.13 11.03 4.14
N GLY A 94 2.26 10.45 4.99
CA GLY A 94 1.11 9.67 4.56
C GLY A 94 0.10 10.50 3.78
N LEU A 95 -0.18 11.73 4.24
CA LEU A 95 -1.06 12.68 3.54
C LEU A 95 -0.49 13.15 2.22
N VAL A 96 0.82 13.44 2.16
CA VAL A 96 1.47 13.86 0.91
C VAL A 96 1.39 12.76 -0.14
N LEU A 97 1.60 11.51 0.28
CA LEU A 97 1.70 10.40 -0.65
C LEU A 97 0.35 9.90 -1.17
N ASP A 98 -0.77 10.15 -0.48
CA ASP A 98 -2.10 9.86 -1.00
C ASP A 98 -2.43 10.69 -2.26
N GLU A 99 -1.85 11.89 -2.38
CA GLU A 99 -1.96 12.77 -3.56
C GLU A 99 -0.77 12.65 -4.51
N PHE A 100 0.11 11.65 -4.34
CA PHE A 100 1.31 11.51 -5.17
C PHE A 100 1.01 11.51 -6.68
N ALA A 101 -0.12 10.93 -7.07
CA ALA A 101 -0.59 10.90 -8.46
C ALA A 101 -1.03 12.28 -9.01
N LEU A 102 -1.39 13.23 -8.13
CA LEU A 102 -1.69 14.62 -8.51
C LEU A 102 -0.46 15.53 -8.44
N ILE A 103 0.48 15.26 -7.51
CA ILE A 103 1.75 16.01 -7.37
C ILE A 103 2.62 15.85 -8.62
N LEU A 104 2.71 14.63 -9.16
CA LEU A 104 3.27 14.41 -10.48
C LEU A 104 2.18 14.62 -11.51
N HIS A 105 2.06 15.85 -12.04
CA HIS A 105 1.22 16.20 -13.18
C HIS A 105 1.68 15.41 -14.43
N LEU A 106 1.33 14.12 -14.49
CA LEU A 106 1.73 13.18 -15.52
C LEU A 106 0.56 12.98 -16.48
N ASP A 107 0.43 13.91 -17.43
CA ASP A 107 -0.54 13.87 -18.53
C ASP A 107 -0.30 12.73 -19.53
N ASP A 108 0.72 11.90 -19.34
CA ASP A 108 1.06 10.87 -20.32
C ASP A 108 0.37 9.54 -20.03
N VAL A 109 -0.49 9.15 -20.98
CA VAL A 109 -0.89 7.83 -21.56
C VAL A 109 -0.65 6.52 -20.76
N TYR A 110 0.31 6.47 -19.86
CA TYR A 110 0.64 5.36 -18.97
C TYR A 110 -0.20 5.29 -17.68
N TRP A 111 -0.89 6.37 -17.29
CA TRP A 111 -1.60 6.46 -16.00
C TRP A 111 -3.14 6.46 -16.12
N THR A 112 -3.71 5.35 -16.58
CA THR A 112 -5.14 5.06 -16.33
C THR A 112 -5.36 4.78 -14.82
N GLU A 113 -6.62 4.75 -14.35
CA GLU A 113 -6.97 4.44 -12.95
C GLU A 113 -6.27 3.18 -12.39
N GLU A 114 -5.92 2.24 -13.28
CA GLU A 114 -5.15 1.03 -12.98
C GLU A 114 -3.67 1.30 -12.64
N GLY A 115 -3.02 2.26 -13.31
CA GLY A 115 -1.62 2.65 -13.06
C GLY A 115 -1.45 3.28 -11.67
N ARG A 116 -2.36 4.19 -11.31
CA ARG A 116 -2.41 4.81 -9.98
C ARG A 116 -2.57 3.79 -8.86
N GLN A 117 -3.52 2.86 -9.01
CA GLN A 117 -3.72 1.77 -8.04
C GLN A 117 -2.48 0.87 -7.89
N SER A 118 -1.67 0.71 -8.94
CA SER A 118 -0.48 -0.13 -8.86
C SER A 118 0.61 0.46 -7.97
N VAL A 119 0.86 1.78 -8.05
CA VAL A 119 1.88 2.45 -7.23
C VAL A 119 1.46 2.54 -5.78
N GLU A 120 0.20 2.88 -5.50
CA GLU A 120 -0.33 2.88 -4.13
C GLU A 120 -0.15 1.53 -3.45
N VAL A 121 -0.45 0.44 -4.17
CA VAL A 121 -0.27 -0.91 -3.63
C VAL A 121 1.21 -1.22 -3.43
N VAL A 122 2.10 -0.85 -4.35
CA VAL A 122 3.56 -1.04 -4.19
C VAL A 122 4.08 -0.30 -2.96
N VAL A 123 3.71 0.98 -2.81
CA VAL A 123 4.10 1.82 -1.67
C VAL A 123 3.61 1.21 -0.37
N LEU A 124 2.31 0.93 -0.24
CA LEU A 124 1.74 0.35 0.97
C LEU A 124 2.39 -0.99 1.30
N THR A 125 2.60 -1.82 0.29
CA THR A 125 3.28 -3.11 0.41
C THR A 125 4.71 -2.95 0.92
N ALA A 126 5.49 -2.06 0.32
CA ALA A 126 6.88 -1.83 0.69
C ALA A 126 6.98 -1.30 2.13
N SER A 127 6.11 -0.36 2.50
CA SER A 127 6.07 0.17 3.87
C SER A 127 5.65 -0.89 4.89
N LEU A 128 4.70 -1.77 4.57
CA LEU A 128 4.33 -2.90 5.43
C LEU A 128 5.48 -3.90 5.58
N VAL A 129 6.17 -4.24 4.50
CA VAL A 129 7.33 -5.15 4.55
C VAL A 129 8.46 -4.53 5.37
N LEU A 130 8.74 -3.24 5.20
CA LEU A 130 9.73 -2.54 5.99
C LEU A 130 9.33 -2.50 7.47
N LEU A 131 8.04 -2.33 7.78
CA LEU A 131 7.53 -2.36 9.16
C LEU A 131 7.72 -3.75 9.78
N VAL A 132 7.37 -4.79 9.04
CA VAL A 132 7.54 -6.18 9.48
C VAL A 132 9.02 -6.50 9.68
N LEU A 133 9.90 -6.05 8.77
CA LEU A 133 11.34 -6.23 8.91
C LEU A 133 11.89 -5.49 10.14
N LEU A 134 11.47 -4.25 10.37
CA LEU A 134 11.89 -3.46 11.52
C LEU A 134 11.46 -4.11 12.84
N VAL A 135 10.23 -4.63 12.89
CA VAL A 135 9.70 -5.34 14.07
C VAL A 135 10.44 -6.66 14.26
N LEU A 136 10.45 -7.55 13.27
CA LEU A 136 10.92 -8.92 13.47
C LEU A 136 12.44 -9.07 13.50
N ALA A 137 13.17 -8.24 12.75
CA ALA A 137 14.63 -8.33 12.67
C ALA A 137 15.34 -7.32 13.57
N GLY A 138 14.60 -6.42 14.25
CA GLY A 138 15.19 -5.28 14.95
C GLY A 138 16.10 -4.45 14.05
N PHE A 139 15.89 -4.49 12.73
CA PHE A 139 16.87 -4.02 11.74
C PHE A 139 16.67 -2.53 11.45
N SER A 140 17.73 -1.73 11.61
CA SER A 140 17.80 -0.38 11.06
C SER A 140 18.72 -0.45 9.83
N PRO A 141 18.23 -0.20 8.60
CA PRO A 141 19.09 -0.16 7.42
C PRO A 141 20.18 0.95 7.50
N LEU A 142 20.08 1.84 8.49
CA LEU A 142 21.00 2.95 8.76
C LEU A 142 21.69 2.83 10.14
N GLY A 143 21.63 1.67 10.79
CA GLY A 143 22.21 1.45 12.13
C GLY A 143 23.43 0.53 12.08
N VAL A 144 24.60 1.11 12.34
CA VAL A 144 25.86 0.42 12.64
C VAL A 144 25.73 -0.27 14.00
N ASP A 145 25.50 -1.58 14.00
CA ASP A 145 25.67 -2.41 15.19
C ASP A 145 26.76 -3.45 14.87
N GLU A 146 27.83 -3.50 15.68
CA GLU A 146 28.80 -4.61 15.68
C GLU A 146 28.12 -5.83 16.31
N LEU A 147 27.99 -6.93 15.56
CA LEU A 147 27.22 -8.11 15.97
C LEU A 147 28.12 -9.33 16.08
N SER A 148 27.79 -10.21 17.04
CA SER A 148 28.39 -11.54 17.13
C SER A 148 28.04 -12.40 15.90
N GLY A 149 28.90 -13.37 15.55
CA GLY A 149 28.76 -14.16 14.32
C GLY A 149 27.43 -14.94 14.22
N ASP A 150 26.93 -15.47 15.34
CA ASP A 150 25.69 -16.25 15.37
C ASP A 150 24.44 -15.35 15.21
N GLU A 151 24.42 -14.17 15.83
CA GLU A 151 23.33 -13.19 15.65
C GLU A 151 23.30 -12.60 14.24
N GLN A 152 24.46 -12.50 13.58
CA GLN A 152 24.54 -12.02 12.20
C GLN A 152 23.92 -13.03 11.22
N GLN A 153 24.11 -14.33 11.46
CA GLN A 153 23.57 -15.39 10.61
C GLN A 153 22.05 -15.50 10.71
N ASP A 154 21.48 -15.40 11.91
CA ASP A 154 20.02 -15.36 12.11
C ASP A 154 19.38 -14.12 11.49
N ARG A 155 20.01 -12.94 11.62
CA ARG A 155 19.53 -11.70 11.01
C ARG A 155 19.62 -11.73 9.48
N LEU A 156 20.70 -12.27 8.93
CA LEU A 156 20.83 -12.51 7.48
C LEU A 156 19.72 -13.44 6.98
N GLY A 157 19.43 -14.52 7.71
CA GLY A 157 18.32 -15.43 7.40
C GLY A 157 16.97 -14.71 7.34
N VAL A 158 16.68 -13.84 8.31
CA VAL A 158 15.45 -13.05 8.35
C VAL A 158 15.40 -12.05 7.19
N VAL A 159 16.48 -11.29 6.95
CA VAL A 159 16.57 -10.33 5.85
C VAL A 159 16.40 -11.00 4.49
N LEU A 160 17.07 -12.13 4.26
CA LEU A 160 16.95 -12.88 3.00
C LEU A 160 15.55 -13.47 2.82
N THR A 161 14.92 -13.96 3.91
CA THR A 161 13.57 -14.51 3.87
C THR A 161 12.54 -13.43 3.53
N TYR A 162 12.57 -12.30 4.24
CA TYR A 162 11.63 -11.19 4.01
C TYR A 162 11.95 -10.41 2.73
N GLY A 163 13.23 -10.28 2.36
CA GLY A 163 13.66 -9.70 1.09
C GLY A 163 13.26 -10.58 -0.10
N GLY A 164 13.38 -11.90 0.02
CA GLY A 164 12.86 -12.86 -0.94
C GLY A 164 11.33 -12.79 -1.05
N ASN A 165 10.63 -12.70 0.09
CA ASN A 165 9.19 -12.48 0.10
C ASN A 165 8.80 -11.18 -0.60
N PHE A 166 9.52 -10.09 -0.33
CA PHE A 166 9.32 -8.82 -1.01
C PHE A 166 9.47 -8.95 -2.53
N GLY A 167 10.50 -9.67 -2.99
CA GLY A 167 10.66 -10.02 -4.40
C GLY A 167 9.44 -10.76 -4.97
N PHE A 168 8.90 -11.76 -4.26
CA PHE A 168 7.68 -12.44 -4.70
C PHE A 168 6.47 -11.51 -4.77
N VAL A 169 6.34 -10.60 -3.81
CA VAL A 169 5.25 -9.63 -3.81
C VAL A 169 5.38 -8.65 -4.98
N LEU A 170 6.58 -8.14 -5.27
CA LEU A 170 6.84 -7.32 -6.45
C LEU A 170 6.49 -8.06 -7.75
N ILE A 171 6.90 -9.33 -7.88
CA ILE A 171 6.52 -10.16 -9.04
C ILE A 171 5.00 -10.30 -9.13
N ALA A 172 4.30 -10.52 -8.00
CA ALA A 172 2.85 -10.59 -7.97
C ALA A 172 2.18 -9.28 -8.43
N LEU A 173 2.75 -8.12 -8.07
CA LEU A 173 2.30 -6.80 -8.52
C LEU A 173 2.52 -6.60 -10.01
N PHE A 174 3.72 -6.88 -10.52
CA PHE A 174 4.01 -6.82 -11.97
C PHE A 174 3.12 -7.78 -12.79
N LYS A 175 2.68 -8.89 -12.19
CA LYS A 175 1.71 -9.84 -12.76
C LYS A 175 0.25 -9.39 -12.65
N GLY A 176 -0.03 -8.20 -12.11
CA GLY A 176 -1.37 -7.64 -11.96
C GLY A 176 -2.21 -8.26 -10.83
N LYS A 177 -1.57 -8.84 -9.81
CA LYS A 177 -2.25 -9.55 -8.71
C LYS A 177 -2.18 -8.77 -7.40
N ALA A 178 -2.56 -7.49 -7.42
CA ALA A 178 -2.50 -6.57 -6.28
C ALA A 178 -3.05 -7.15 -4.97
N ARG A 179 -4.20 -7.85 -4.99
CA ARG A 179 -4.77 -8.45 -3.78
C ARG A 179 -3.90 -9.54 -3.18
N MET A 180 -3.36 -10.42 -4.03
CA MET A 180 -2.48 -11.49 -3.56
C MET A 180 -1.14 -10.93 -3.09
N ALA A 181 -0.69 -9.82 -3.69
CA ALA A 181 0.50 -9.11 -3.24
C ALA A 181 0.31 -8.53 -1.84
N VAL A 182 -0.79 -7.81 -1.57
CA VAL A 182 -1.11 -7.27 -0.24
C VAL A 182 -1.28 -8.37 0.79
N ILE A 183 -1.94 -9.49 0.46
CA ILE A 183 -2.05 -10.61 1.41
C ILE A 183 -0.70 -11.31 1.58
N GLY A 184 0.11 -11.36 0.51
CA GLY A 184 1.42 -11.98 0.47
C GLY A 184 2.49 -11.27 1.32
N THR A 185 2.29 -10.01 1.69
CA THR A 185 3.17 -9.33 2.66
C THR A 185 3.08 -9.99 4.04
N LEU A 186 1.87 -10.37 4.45
CA LEU A 186 1.61 -11.00 5.74
C LEU A 186 1.78 -12.53 5.69
N VAL A 187 1.49 -13.12 4.52
CA VAL A 187 1.51 -14.58 4.34
C VAL A 187 2.45 -14.93 3.17
N PRO A 188 3.73 -15.23 3.45
CA PRO A 188 4.74 -15.47 2.40
C PRO A 188 4.37 -16.55 1.39
N LEU A 189 3.66 -17.59 1.84
CA LEU A 189 3.16 -18.65 0.97
C LEU A 189 2.23 -18.11 -0.13
N ILE A 190 1.41 -17.10 0.18
CA ILE A 190 0.51 -16.47 -0.80
C ILE A 190 1.30 -15.64 -1.80
N ALA A 191 2.35 -14.94 -1.38
CA ALA A 191 3.25 -14.22 -2.28
C ALA A 191 3.94 -15.17 -3.26
N PHE A 192 4.48 -16.29 -2.75
CA PHE A 192 5.09 -17.32 -3.59
C PHE A 192 4.11 -17.91 -4.61
N ILE A 193 2.91 -18.30 -4.17
CA ILE A 193 1.85 -18.81 -5.05
C ILE A 193 1.46 -17.77 -6.11
N ALA A 194 1.39 -16.49 -5.73
CA ALA A 194 1.11 -15.39 -6.63
C ALA A 194 2.23 -15.18 -7.67
N ALA A 195 3.49 -15.30 -7.23
CA ALA A 195 4.68 -15.17 -8.05
C ALA A 195 4.83 -16.32 -9.05
N VAL A 196 4.51 -17.57 -8.69
CA VAL A 196 4.60 -18.72 -9.61
C VAL A 196 3.45 -18.76 -10.60
N ARG A 197 2.21 -18.49 -10.17
CA ARG A 197 1.02 -18.58 -11.05
C ARG A 197 1.11 -17.61 -12.26
N LEU A 198 0.43 -17.98 -13.36
CA LEU A 198 0.32 -17.14 -14.57
C LEU A 198 -0.19 -15.72 -14.26
N ALA A 199 0.33 -14.75 -15.01
CA ALA A 199 -0.02 -13.34 -14.88
C ALA A 199 -1.43 -13.03 -15.40
N ARG A 200 -2.02 -11.91 -14.96
CA ARG A 200 -3.25 -11.38 -15.58
C ARG A 200 -2.95 -10.98 -17.04
N PRO A 201 -3.85 -11.24 -18.00
CA PRO A 201 -3.59 -10.99 -19.41
C PRO A 201 -3.35 -9.50 -19.74
N ALA A 202 -3.92 -8.57 -18.98
CA ALA A 202 -3.71 -7.13 -19.12
C ALA A 202 -2.47 -6.59 -18.36
N SER A 203 -1.68 -7.44 -17.69
CA SER A 203 -0.52 -6.97 -16.92
C SER A 203 0.70 -6.65 -17.79
N PRO A 204 1.60 -5.75 -17.36
CA PRO A 204 2.88 -5.51 -18.05
C PRO A 204 3.69 -6.79 -18.27
N TRP A 205 3.66 -7.70 -17.29
CA TRP A 205 4.31 -9.02 -17.39
C TRP A 205 3.75 -9.85 -18.55
N ALA A 206 2.43 -9.90 -18.70
CA ALA A 206 1.82 -10.65 -19.80
C ALA A 206 2.09 -10.00 -21.16
N ARG A 207 2.04 -8.66 -21.24
CA ARG A 207 2.35 -7.92 -22.48
C ARG A 207 3.78 -8.17 -22.95
N ARG A 208 4.76 -8.15 -22.05
CA ARG A 208 6.18 -8.35 -22.40
C ARG A 208 6.54 -9.81 -22.59
N LEU A 209 6.20 -10.68 -21.64
CA LEU A 209 6.69 -12.06 -21.60
C LEU A 209 5.81 -13.05 -22.39
N TYR A 210 4.52 -12.75 -22.58
CA TYR A 210 3.60 -13.64 -23.30
C TYR A 210 3.34 -13.21 -24.76
N HIS A 211 4.02 -12.16 -25.24
CA HIS A 211 3.90 -11.67 -26.62
C HIS A 211 4.10 -12.81 -27.64
N ASN A 212 5.22 -13.53 -27.53
CA ASN A 212 5.57 -14.64 -28.44
C ASN A 212 5.09 -16.01 -27.95
N ARG A 213 4.28 -16.07 -26.87
CA ARG A 213 3.85 -17.33 -26.25
C ARG A 213 2.32 -17.48 -26.30
N HIS A 214 1.79 -17.73 -27.51
CA HIS A 214 0.34 -17.83 -27.77
C HIS A 214 -0.40 -18.80 -26.83
N ARG A 215 0.17 -19.98 -26.56
CA ARG A 215 -0.43 -20.97 -25.63
C ARG A 215 -0.52 -20.45 -24.18
N ALA A 216 0.51 -19.75 -23.71
CA ALA A 216 0.53 -19.18 -22.36
C ALA A 216 -0.45 -18.00 -22.24
N ARG A 217 -0.54 -17.17 -23.28
CA ARG A 217 -1.49 -16.05 -23.38
C ARG A 217 -2.95 -16.55 -23.36
N ALA A 218 -3.27 -17.56 -24.16
CA ALA A 218 -4.61 -18.15 -24.21
C ALA A 218 -5.02 -18.76 -22.85
N ARG A 219 -4.12 -19.52 -22.19
CA ARG A 219 -4.37 -20.07 -20.85
C ARG A 219 -4.57 -18.98 -19.80
N ALA A 220 -3.78 -17.90 -19.86
CA ALA A 220 -3.93 -16.77 -18.93
C ALA A 220 -5.28 -16.06 -19.10
N LEU A 221 -5.74 -15.87 -20.34
CA LEU A 221 -7.06 -15.32 -20.68
C LEU A 221 -8.21 -16.19 -20.14
N LEU A 222 -8.24 -17.47 -20.50
CA LEU A 222 -9.30 -18.40 -20.08
C LEU A 222 -9.39 -18.49 -18.55
N ARG A 223 -8.24 -18.53 -17.89
CA ARG A 223 -8.18 -18.56 -16.43
C ARG A 223 -8.69 -17.27 -15.80
N ALA A 224 -8.28 -16.11 -16.33
CA ALA A 224 -8.74 -14.82 -15.85
C ALA A 224 -10.27 -14.72 -16.01
N TYR A 225 -10.80 -15.14 -17.16
CA TYR A 225 -12.23 -15.20 -17.42
C TYR A 225 -12.98 -16.05 -16.39
N HIS A 226 -12.61 -17.32 -16.21
CA HIS A 226 -13.26 -18.20 -15.22
C HIS A 226 -13.17 -17.66 -13.79
N HIS A 227 -12.03 -17.07 -13.43
CA HIS A 227 -11.86 -16.45 -12.12
C HIS A 227 -12.77 -15.25 -11.95
N ASP A 228 -12.82 -14.35 -12.93
CA ASP A 228 -13.60 -13.13 -12.84
C ASP A 228 -15.10 -13.43 -12.86
N VAL A 229 -15.56 -14.44 -13.62
CA VAL A 229 -16.95 -14.93 -13.54
C VAL A 229 -17.27 -15.49 -12.15
N ARG A 230 -16.41 -16.37 -11.60
CA ARG A 230 -16.63 -16.98 -10.28
C ARG A 230 -16.66 -15.95 -9.15
N TRP A 231 -15.78 -14.95 -9.21
CA TRP A 231 -15.62 -13.96 -8.14
C TRP A 231 -16.41 -12.66 -8.40
N ALA A 232 -17.04 -12.47 -9.56
CA ALA A 232 -17.82 -11.27 -9.85
C ALA A 232 -18.99 -11.09 -8.88
N GLY A 233 -19.78 -12.14 -8.64
CA GLY A 233 -20.92 -12.11 -7.72
C GLY A 233 -20.53 -11.81 -6.27
N PRO A 234 -19.64 -12.62 -5.65
CA PRO A 234 -19.17 -12.36 -4.29
C PRO A 234 -18.49 -10.99 -4.16
N ARG A 235 -17.74 -10.56 -5.18
CA ARG A 235 -17.10 -9.24 -5.19
C ARG A 235 -18.12 -8.12 -5.20
N ARG A 236 -19.16 -8.21 -6.03
CA ARG A 236 -20.25 -7.24 -6.07
C ARG A 236 -20.95 -7.21 -4.72
N ARG A 237 -21.34 -8.35 -4.15
CA ARG A 237 -21.95 -8.41 -2.81
C ARG A 237 -21.09 -7.79 -1.71
N PHE A 238 -19.78 -8.03 -1.71
CA PHE A 238 -18.87 -7.41 -0.76
C PHE A 238 -18.74 -5.90 -0.99
N GLN A 239 -18.68 -5.47 -2.26
CA GLN A 239 -18.72 -4.05 -2.63
C GLN A 239 -20.05 -3.40 -2.24
N ASP A 240 -21.16 -4.11 -2.35
CA ASP A 240 -22.51 -3.69 -1.96
C ASP A 240 -22.73 -3.79 -0.45
N LEU A 241 -21.89 -4.50 0.30
CA LEU A 241 -21.98 -4.61 1.77
C LEU A 241 -21.14 -3.53 2.45
N ILE A 242 -19.93 -3.28 1.93
CA ILE A 242 -19.07 -2.16 2.38
C ILE A 242 -19.59 -0.83 1.82
N GLY A 243 -20.01 -0.86 0.57
CA GLY A 243 -20.54 0.28 -0.14
C GLY A 243 -22.05 0.39 0.02
N GLY A 244 -22.89 -0.60 0.20
CA GLY A 244 -24.34 -0.44 -0.05
C GLY A 244 -24.66 -0.59 -1.55
N ALA A 245 -25.79 -1.21 -1.89
CA ALA A 245 -26.18 -1.46 -3.28
C ALA A 245 -26.30 -0.16 -4.10
N PRO A 246 -25.87 -0.11 -5.36
CA PRO A 246 -26.23 0.99 -6.25
C PRO A 246 -27.74 0.96 -6.51
N ASP A 247 -28.39 2.11 -6.46
CA ASP A 247 -29.77 2.23 -6.92
C ASP A 247 -29.86 1.75 -8.37
N ARG A 248 -30.78 0.82 -8.63
CA ARG A 248 -31.04 0.33 -9.97
C ARG A 248 -31.49 1.53 -10.80
N THR A 249 -30.67 1.94 -11.76
CA THR A 249 -31.09 2.89 -12.78
C THR A 249 -32.33 2.30 -13.45
N PRO A 250 -33.49 2.99 -13.42
CA PRO A 250 -34.68 2.51 -14.12
C PRO A 250 -34.33 2.32 -15.59
N LEU A 251 -34.80 1.23 -16.19
CA LEU A 251 -34.68 1.03 -17.62
C LEU A 251 -35.29 2.26 -18.35
N PRO A 252 -34.70 2.71 -19.47
CA PRO A 252 -35.32 3.76 -20.28
C PRO A 252 -36.78 3.40 -20.55
N GLY A 253 -37.69 4.32 -20.23
CA GLY A 253 -39.11 4.13 -20.52
C GLY A 253 -39.34 3.92 -22.02
N PRO A 254 -40.45 3.27 -22.41
CA PRO A 254 -40.77 3.11 -23.83
C PRO A 254 -40.82 4.48 -24.51
N PRO A 255 -40.38 4.57 -25.78
CA PRO A 255 -40.47 5.81 -26.55
C PRO A 255 -41.92 6.29 -26.58
N PRO A 256 -42.17 7.61 -26.59
CA PRO A 256 -43.52 8.13 -26.66
C PRO A 256 -44.21 7.63 -27.94
N GLU A 257 -45.45 7.16 -27.80
CA GLU A 257 -46.29 6.76 -28.93
C GLU A 257 -46.57 7.96 -29.85
N PRO A 258 -46.67 7.74 -31.18
CA PRO A 258 -46.74 8.78 -32.21
C PRO A 258 -48.01 9.63 -32.17
#